data_AF-M0ZPU7-F1
#
_entry.id   AF-M0ZPU7-F1
#
_cell.length_a   1.000
_cell.length_b   1.000
_cell.length_c   1.000
_cell.angle_alpha   90.00
_cell.angle_beta   90.00
_cell.angle_gamma   90.00
#
_symmetry.space_group_name_H-M   'P 1'
#
loop_
_entity.id
_entity.type
_entity.pdbx_description
1 polymer ?
#
loop_
_entity_poly.entity_id
_entity_poly.type
_entity_poly.pdbx_seq_one_letter_code
_entity_poly.pdbx_strand_id
1 'polypeptide(L)'
;MAFCKVGILSLLLLSGIFLLGIEVKYGNAQKMCLQVCDDEVAYMTCPSSGDEQISPVCVNCCTAGEGCKLFRADGSLICTGTPE
;
A
#
# COMPACT_ATOMS: atom_id res chain seq x y z
N MET A 1 9.84 -54.23 -8.87
CA MET A 1 9.17 -52.92 -8.94
C MET A 1 8.95 -52.31 -7.54
N ALA A 2 10.00 -52.25 -6.70
CA ALA A 2 9.89 -51.76 -5.31
C ALA A 2 10.62 -50.41 -5.10
N PHE A 3 11.68 -50.17 -5.87
CA PHE A 3 12.49 -48.94 -5.81
C PHE A 3 11.70 -47.68 -6.20
N CYS A 4 10.71 -47.81 -7.10
CA CYS A 4 9.84 -46.71 -7.48
C CYS A 4 8.92 -46.27 -6.34
N LYS A 5 8.39 -47.20 -5.53
CA LYS A 5 7.39 -46.88 -4.51
C LYS A 5 8.02 -46.18 -3.30
N VAL A 6 9.23 -46.59 -2.91
CA VAL A 6 10.02 -45.92 -1.87
C VAL A 6 10.48 -44.54 -2.34
N GLY A 7 10.97 -44.42 -3.58
CA GLY A 7 11.39 -43.13 -4.14
C GLY A 7 10.25 -42.11 -4.22
N ILE A 8 9.05 -42.55 -4.62
CA ILE A 8 7.86 -41.70 -4.66
C ILE A 8 7.44 -41.25 -3.26
N LEU A 9 7.44 -42.15 -2.27
CA LEU A 9 7.11 -41.80 -0.88
C LEU A 9 8.13 -40.80 -0.29
N SER A 10 9.42 -40.99 -0.55
CA SER A 10 10.46 -40.04 -0.13
C SER A 10 10.31 -38.67 -0.79
N LEU A 11 9.97 -38.62 -2.08
CA LEU A 11 9.75 -37.37 -2.80
C LEU A 11 8.51 -36.61 -2.29
N LEU A 12 7.42 -37.33 -2.00
CA LEU A 12 6.19 -36.75 -1.45
C LEU A 12 6.43 -36.16 -0.05
N LEU A 13 7.16 -36.88 0.82
CA LEU A 13 7.49 -36.39 2.16
C LEU A 13 8.37 -35.13 2.12
N LEU A 14 9.37 -35.09 1.22
CA LEU A 14 10.22 -33.91 1.04
C LEU A 14 9.44 -32.70 0.49
N SER A 15 8.53 -32.91 -0.46
CA SER A 15 7.70 -31.84 -1.03
C SER A 15 6.72 -31.24 0.00
N GLY A 16 6.16 -32.07 0.88
CA GLY A 16 5.23 -31.61 1.92
C GLY A 16 5.90 -30.74 2.99
N ILE A 17 7.11 -31.11 3.42
CA ILE A 17 7.90 -30.31 4.38
C ILE A 17 8.30 -28.96 3.78
N PHE A 18 8.64 -28.94 2.48
CA PHE A 18 8.97 -27.69 1.78
C PHE A 18 7.78 -26.74 1.71
N LEU A 19 6.55 -27.24 1.52
CA LEU A 19 5.34 -26.42 1.50
C LEU A 19 4.92 -25.93 2.91
N LEU A 20 5.13 -26.74 3.95
CA LEU A 20 4.84 -26.36 5.35
C LEU A 20 5.84 -25.32 5.91
N GLY A 21 7.05 -25.25 5.35
CA GLY A 21 8.09 -24.30 5.78
C GLY A 21 8.04 -22.93 5.10
N ILE A 22 7.22 -22.75 4.07
CA ILE A 22 7.04 -21.43 3.44
C ILE A 22 5.94 -20.70 4.22
N GLU A 23 6.34 -20.11 5.34
CA GLU A 23 5.63 -18.94 5.89
C GLU A 23 5.69 -17.86 4.80
N VAL A 24 4.70 -17.81 3.91
CA VAL A 24 4.57 -16.74 2.94
C VAL A 24 4.27 -15.48 3.76
N LYS A 25 5.31 -14.78 4.21
CA LYS A 25 5.16 -13.39 4.64
C LYS A 25 4.74 -12.64 3.38
N TYR A 26 3.43 -12.53 3.17
CA TYR A 26 2.83 -11.42 2.43
C TYR A 26 3.15 -10.16 3.25
N GLY A 27 4.41 -9.77 3.19
CA GLY A 27 4.95 -8.59 3.83
C GLY A 27 4.35 -7.41 3.11
N ASN A 28 3.39 -6.79 3.81
CA ASN A 28 2.71 -5.54 3.48
C ASN A 28 2.11 -5.50 2.07
N ALA A 29 0.78 -5.59 1.97
CA ALA A 29 0.08 -5.24 0.75
C ALA A 29 0.44 -3.79 0.41
N GLN A 30 1.39 -3.60 -0.51
CA GLN A 30 1.86 -2.28 -0.91
C GLN A 30 0.64 -1.51 -1.43
N LYS A 31 0.32 -0.39 -0.77
CA LYS A 31 -0.85 0.42 -1.11
C LYS A 31 -0.67 0.95 -2.53
N MET A 32 -1.41 0.42 -3.49
CA MET A 32 -1.41 0.93 -4.85
C MET A 32 -2.38 2.11 -4.95
N CYS A 33 -1.82 3.31 -5.08
CA CYS A 33 -2.59 4.52 -5.28
C CYS A 33 -2.60 4.95 -6.75
N LEU A 34 -3.79 5.21 -7.28
CA LEU A 34 -3.94 5.78 -8.61
C LEU A 34 -3.53 7.27 -8.58
N GLN A 35 -2.71 7.71 -9.53
CA GLN A 35 -2.27 9.12 -9.64
C GLN A 35 -3.29 9.96 -10.42
N VAL A 36 -4.48 10.15 -9.85
CA VAL A 36 -5.53 11.00 -10.41
C VAL A 36 -5.72 12.23 -9.53
N CYS A 37 -5.86 13.40 -10.14
CA CYS A 37 -6.17 14.63 -9.41
C CYS A 37 -7.60 14.55 -8.88
N ASP A 38 -7.81 14.93 -7.62
CA ASP A 38 -9.15 15.11 -7.06
C ASP A 38 -9.58 16.57 -7.28
N ASP A 39 -10.57 16.78 -8.16
CA ASP A 39 -11.06 18.11 -8.53
C ASP A 39 -11.73 18.86 -7.36
N GLU A 40 -12.10 18.16 -6.28
CA GLU A 40 -12.62 18.81 -5.06
C GLU A 40 -11.52 19.52 -4.27
N VAL A 41 -10.24 19.17 -4.50
CA VAL A 41 -9.09 19.71 -3.76
C VAL A 41 -8.74 21.09 -4.29
N ALA A 42 -8.95 22.11 -3.48
CA ALA A 42 -8.56 23.49 -3.79
C ALA A 42 -7.12 23.79 -3.37
N TYR A 43 -6.70 23.29 -2.21
CA TYR A 43 -5.37 23.47 -1.67
C TYR A 43 -5.02 22.37 -0.66
N MET A 44 -3.74 22.27 -0.30
CA MET A 44 -3.29 21.41 0.79
C MET A 44 -2.38 22.16 1.77
N THR A 45 -2.28 21.66 2.99
CA THR A 45 -1.25 22.06 3.96
C THR A 45 -0.47 20.84 4.39
N CYS A 46 0.84 20.96 4.55
CA CYS A 46 1.70 19.85 4.92
C CYS A 46 2.57 20.23 6.13
N PRO A 47 2.89 19.28 7.02
CA PRO A 47 3.73 19.56 8.20
C PRO A 47 5.08 20.18 7.85
N SER A 48 5.65 19.83 6.69
CA SER A 48 6.93 20.35 6.20
C SER A 48 6.90 21.83 5.83
N SER A 49 5.74 22.37 5.44
CA SER A 49 5.52 23.76 5.05
C SER A 49 4.70 24.54 6.09
N GLY A 50 4.40 23.92 7.24
CA GLY A 50 3.57 24.51 8.28
C GLY A 50 2.15 24.82 7.80
N ASP A 51 1.72 26.06 7.97
CA ASP A 51 0.37 26.53 7.61
C ASP A 51 0.27 27.09 6.19
N GLU A 52 1.32 26.96 5.37
CA GLU A 52 1.29 27.40 3.97
C GLU A 52 0.25 26.62 3.17
N GLN A 53 -0.66 27.36 2.52
CA GLN A 53 -1.65 26.80 1.60
C GLN A 53 -1.03 26.63 0.22
N ILE A 54 -0.78 25.37 -0.15
CA ILE A 54 -0.18 25.02 -1.43
C ILE A 54 -1.31 24.84 -2.44
N SER A 55 -1.29 25.62 -3.52
CA SER A 55 -2.24 25.56 -4.63
C SER A 55 -1.60 26.04 -5.95
N PRO A 56 -2.08 25.58 -7.12
CA PRO A 56 -2.97 24.45 -7.34
C PRO A 56 -2.24 23.12 -7.11
N VAL A 57 -2.97 22.08 -6.69
CA VAL A 57 -2.38 20.75 -6.43
C VAL A 57 -3.14 19.67 -7.19
N CYS A 58 -2.41 18.79 -7.87
CA CYS A 58 -2.97 17.55 -8.42
C CYS A 58 -2.58 16.41 -7.48
N VAL A 59 -3.48 16.07 -6.57
CA VAL A 59 -3.28 15.02 -5.56
C VAL A 59 -4.64 14.47 -5.17
N ASN A 60 -4.68 13.24 -4.70
CA ASN A 60 -5.83 12.66 -4.01
C ASN A 60 -5.42 12.12 -2.64
N CYS A 61 -6.40 11.73 -1.83
CA CYS A 61 -6.18 11.22 -0.47
C CYS A 61 -5.27 9.99 -0.38
N CYS A 62 -5.20 9.18 -1.44
CA CYS A 62 -4.34 8.00 -1.47
C CYS A 62 -2.88 8.41 -1.62
N THR A 63 -2.61 9.33 -2.55
CA THR A 63 -1.26 9.82 -2.91
C THR A 63 -0.75 10.96 -2.02
N ALA A 64 -1.61 11.48 -1.14
CA ALA A 64 -1.25 12.57 -0.23
C ALA A 64 -0.13 12.12 0.71
N GLY A 65 0.91 12.95 0.82
CA GLY A 65 2.01 12.71 1.75
C GLY A 65 1.52 12.59 3.20
N GLU A 66 2.23 11.80 4.00
CA GLU A 66 1.88 11.58 5.40
C GLU A 66 1.67 12.90 6.15
N GLY A 67 0.50 13.04 6.78
CA GLY A 67 0.14 14.23 7.55
C GLY A 67 -0.27 15.45 6.72
N CYS A 68 -0.16 15.42 5.39
CA CYS A 68 -0.68 16.48 4.53
C CYS A 68 -2.21 16.46 4.53
N LYS A 69 -2.83 17.61 4.69
CA LYS A 69 -4.28 17.80 4.73
C LYS A 69 -4.75 18.43 3.43
N LEU A 70 -5.77 17.85 2.82
CA LEU A 70 -6.38 18.34 1.59
C LEU A 70 -7.70 19.04 1.94
N PHE A 71 -7.95 20.20 1.33
CA PHE A 71 -9.10 21.02 1.62
C PHE A 71 -9.87 21.40 0.36
N ARG A 72 -11.19 21.51 0.50
CA ARG A 72 -12.06 22.14 -0.51
C ARG A 72 -11.91 23.66 -0.48
N ALA A 73 -12.48 24.32 -1.49
CA ALA A 73 -12.47 25.78 -1.59
C ALA A 73 -13.21 26.49 -0.44
N ASP A 74 -14.16 25.81 0.22
CA ASP A 74 -14.87 26.32 1.41
C ASP A 74 -14.08 26.13 2.72
N GLY A 75 -12.87 25.56 2.65
CA GLY A 75 -12.01 25.26 3.79
C GLY A 75 -12.36 23.96 4.51
N SER A 76 -13.33 23.17 4.03
CA SER A 76 -13.63 21.85 4.60
C SER A 76 -12.49 20.86 4.35
N LEU A 77 -12.14 20.09 5.39
CA LEU A 77 -11.14 19.03 5.30
C LEU A 77 -11.71 17.86 4.49
N ILE A 78 -10.99 17.44 3.46
CA ILE A 78 -11.31 16.25 2.67
C ILE A 78 -10.68 15.02 3.34
N CYS A 79 -9.37 15.06 3.58
CA CYS A 79 -8.62 13.96 4.18
C CYS A 79 -7.22 14.39 4.65
N THR A 80 -6.59 13.52 5.42
CA THR A 80 -5.17 13.61 5.80
C THR A 80 -4.44 12.43 5.19
N GLY A 81 -3.32 12.69 4.51
CA GLY A 81 -2.48 11.66 3.91
C GLY A 81 -1.93 10.71 4.97
N THR A 82 -1.91 9.43 4.62
CA THR A 82 -1.45 8.33 5.50
C THR A 82 -0.16 7.73 4.93
N PRO A 83 0.69 7.14 5.78
CA PRO A 83 1.84 6.38 5.29
C PRO A 83 1.39 5.22 4.37
N GLU A 84 2.31 4.80 3.49
CA GLU A 84 2.16 3.64 2.60
C GLU A 84 2.32 2.29 3.31
#